data_AF-A0A8T7CZG3-F1
#
_entry.id   AF-A0A8T7CZG3-F1
#
_cell.length_a   1.000
_cell.length_b   1.000
_cell.length_c   1.000
_cell.angle_alpha   90.00
_cell.angle_beta   90.00
_cell.angle_gamma   90.00
#
_symmetry.space_group_name_H-M   'P 1'
#
loop_
_entity.id
_entity.type
_entity.pdbx_description
1 polymer ?
#
loop_
_entity_poly.entity_id
_entity_poly.type
_entity_poly.pdbx_seq_one_letter_code
_entity_poly.pdbx_strand_id
1 'polypeptide(L)' 'MMFAPPPIRFSDKCKRCGLRYPRKAGKCVHCDGLTDAQMEAMLLQKRRAHKNTANIGKLFFYIAMLILVGLAIAAL' A
#
# COMPACT_ATOMS: atom_id res chain seq x y z
N MET A 1 33.08 1.86 -17.10
CA MET A 1 32.13 1.06 -16.30
C MET A 1 30.83 1.02 -17.08
N MET A 2 30.47 -0.13 -17.64
CA MET A 2 29.29 -0.25 -18.49
C MET A 2 28.06 -0.36 -17.58
N PHE A 3 27.21 0.67 -17.54
CA PHE A 3 25.92 0.60 -16.88
C PHE A 3 24.98 -0.25 -17.75
N ALA A 4 24.85 -1.54 -17.43
CA ALA A 4 23.78 -2.36 -17.97
C ALA A 4 22.48 -2.03 -17.19
N PRO A 5 21.37 -1.65 -17.85
CA PRO A 5 20.11 -1.44 -17.15
C PRO A 5 19.64 -2.76 -16.52
N PRO A 6 19.05 -2.70 -15.31
CA PRO A 6 18.54 -3.90 -14.65
C PRO A 6 17.49 -4.59 -15.54
N PRO A 7 17.48 -5.93 -15.60
CA PRO A 7 16.57 -6.67 -16.47
C PRO A 7 15.11 -6.35 -16.13
N ILE A 8 14.34 -5.91 -17.12
CA ILE A 8 12.92 -5.59 -16.97
C ILE A 8 12.16 -6.89 -16.62
N ARG A 9 11.61 -6.96 -15.41
CA ARG A 9 10.81 -8.10 -14.95
C ARG A 9 9.34 -7.86 -15.26
N PHE A 10 8.82 -8.57 -16.26
CA PHE A 10 7.39 -8.54 -16.59
C PHE A 10 6.55 -9.16 -15.46
N SER A 11 5.53 -8.42 -15.02
CA SER A 11 4.59 -8.83 -13.96
C SER A 11 3.15 -8.77 -14.48
N ASP A 12 2.35 -9.79 -14.17
CA ASP A 12 0.91 -9.81 -14.43
C ASP A 12 0.11 -9.55 -13.18
N LYS A 13 -1.11 -9.03 -13.36
CA LYS A 13 -2.07 -8.83 -12.27
C LYS A 13 -2.90 -10.10 -12.07
N CYS A 14 -2.94 -10.61 -10.85
CA CYS A 14 -3.76 -11.76 -10.52
C CYS A 14 -5.25 -11.41 -10.51
N LYS A 15 -6.09 -12.28 -11.08
CA LYS A 15 -7.55 -12.14 -11.08
C LYS A 15 -8.20 -12.38 -9.70
N ARG A 16 -7.62 -13.26 -8.86
CA ARG A 16 -8.14 -13.59 -7.51
C ARG A 16 -7.76 -12.53 -6.48
N CYS A 17 -6.47 -12.30 -6.25
CA CYS A 17 -6.00 -11.41 -5.18
C CYS A 17 -5.74 -9.96 -5.62
N GLY A 18 -5.77 -9.67 -6.93
CA GLY A 18 -5.51 -8.33 -7.48
C GLY A 18 -4.06 -7.83 -7.37
N LEU A 19 -3.14 -8.62 -6.80
CA LEU A 19 -1.71 -8.30 -6.67
C LEU A 19 -0.96 -8.60 -7.97
N ARG A 20 0.16 -7.89 -8.19
CA ARG A 20 1.08 -8.17 -9.30
C ARG A 20 2.03 -9.29 -8.90
N TYR A 21 2.24 -10.25 -9.80
CA TYR A 21 3.17 -11.36 -9.63
C TYR A 21 4.02 -11.55 -10.90
N PRO A 22 5.25 -12.07 -10.81
CA PRO A 22 6.11 -12.23 -11.97
C PRO A 22 5.50 -13.23 -12.97
N ARG A 23 5.46 -12.86 -14.26
CA ARG A 23 4.94 -13.73 -15.33
C ARG A 23 5.60 -15.11 -15.36
N LYS A 24 6.90 -15.15 -15.04
CA LYS A 24 7.71 -16.37 -15.02
C LYS A 24 7.26 -17.40 -13.98
N ALA A 25 6.50 -17.01 -12.96
CA ALA A 25 6.06 -17.93 -11.91
C ALA A 25 4.93 -18.87 -12.36
N GLY A 26 4.24 -18.58 -13.47
CA GLY A 26 3.12 -19.37 -14.00
C GLY A 26 1.85 -19.33 -13.13
N LYS A 27 2.00 -19.24 -11.80
CA LYS A 27 0.95 -19.19 -10.80
C LYS A 27 1.16 -18.03 -9.82
N CYS A 28 0.08 -17.66 -9.14
CA CYS A 28 0.06 -16.56 -8.18
C CYS A 28 0.79 -16.94 -6.89
N VAL A 29 2.01 -16.45 -6.68
CA VAL A 29 2.80 -16.70 -5.44
C VAL A 29 2.10 -16.25 -4.15
N HIS A 30 1.06 -15.41 -4.24
CA HIS A 30 0.30 -14.92 -3.10
C HIS A 30 -0.93 -15.75 -2.76
N CYS A 31 -1.49 -16.47 -3.74
CA CYS A 31 -2.86 -16.97 -3.65
C CYS A 31 -3.08 -18.37 -4.22
N ASP A 32 -2.06 -18.99 -4.82
CA ASP A 32 -2.16 -20.31 -5.44
C ASP A 32 -2.53 -21.42 -4.44
N GLY A 33 -2.08 -21.30 -3.19
CA GLY A 33 -2.36 -22.29 -2.12
C GLY A 33 -3.50 -21.93 -1.17
N LEU A 34 -4.25 -20.86 -1.43
CA LEU A 34 -5.30 -20.40 -0.51
C LEU A 34 -6.69 -20.86 -0.96
N THR A 35 -7.45 -21.36 0.00
CA THR A 35 -8.91 -21.53 -0.11
C THR A 35 -9.59 -20.17 -0.19
N ASP A 36 -10.81 -20.13 -0.70
CA ASP A 36 -11.52 -18.86 -0.87
C ASP A 36 -11.77 -18.14 0.46
N ALA A 37 -12.04 -18.88 1.54
CA ALA A 37 -12.17 -18.30 2.89
C ALA A 37 -10.87 -17.65 3.38
N GLN A 38 -9.71 -18.27 3.12
CA GLN A 38 -8.41 -17.67 3.48
C GLN A 38 -8.08 -16.46 2.60
N MET A 39 -8.51 -16.49 1.34
CA MET A 39 -8.33 -15.40 0.39
C MET A 39 -9.10 -14.15 0.83
N GLU A 40 -10.37 -14.33 1.24
CA GLU A 40 -11.18 -13.24 1.79
C GLU A 40 -10.57 -12.66 3.06
N ALA A 41 -10.09 -13.51 3.99
CA ALA A 41 -9.44 -13.05 5.20
C ALA A 41 -8.20 -12.17 4.91
N MET A 42 -7.37 -12.58 3.93
CA MET A 42 -6.21 -11.80 3.50
C MET A 42 -6.62 -10.45 2.89
N LEU A 43 -7.64 -10.44 2.01
CA LEU A 43 -8.14 -9.20 1.43
C LEU A 43 -8.71 -8.25 2.50
N LEU A 44 -9.37 -8.81 3.51
CA LEU A 44 -9.94 -8.06 4.63
C LEU A 44 -8.84 -7.43 5.49
N GLN A 45 -7.80 -8.19 5.83
CA GLN A 45 -6.62 -7.67 6.54
C GLN A 45 -5.94 -6.55 5.74
N LYS A 46 -5.75 -6.74 4.43
CA LYS A 46 -5.17 -5.71 3.55
C LYS A 46 -6.02 -4.45 3.53
N ARG A 47 -7.33 -4.58 3.42
CA ARG A 47 -8.26 -3.44 3.46
C ARG A 47 -8.18 -2.71 4.80
N ARG A 48 -8.10 -3.44 5.92
CA ARG A 48 -7.92 -2.84 7.26
C ARG A 48 -6.59 -2.07 7.37
N ALA A 49 -5.49 -2.64 6.87
CA ALA A 49 -4.19 -1.97 6.86
C ALA A 49 -4.24 -0.64 6.10
N HIS A 50 -4.82 -0.63 4.89
CA HIS A 50 -4.96 0.61 4.11
C HIS A 50 -5.95 1.61 4.71
N LYS A 51 -7.02 1.13 5.37
CA LYS A 51 -8.02 2.00 6.00
C LYS A 51 -7.44 2.76 7.19
N ASN A 52 -6.50 2.17 7.93
CA ASN A 52 -5.83 2.85 9.05
C ASN A 52 -5.00 4.05 8.57
N THR A 53 -4.30 3.91 7.45
CA THR A 53 -3.50 5.00 6.84
C THR A 53 -4.33 6.07 6.14
N ALA A 54 -5.61 5.85 5.85
CA ALA A 54 -6.44 6.83 5.13
C ALA A 54 -6.70 8.11 5.92
N ASN A 55 -6.59 8.07 7.26
CA ASN A 55 -6.85 9.22 8.12
C ASN A 55 -5.58 10.02 8.48
N ILE A 56 -4.41 9.65 7.95
CA ILE A 56 -3.16 10.33 8.29
C ILE A 56 -3.19 11.81 7.88
N GLY A 57 -3.79 12.13 6.72
CA GLY A 57 -3.87 13.52 6.24
C GLY A 57 -4.67 14.43 7.17
N LYS A 58 -5.73 13.92 7.79
CA LYS A 58 -6.51 14.68 8.78
C LYS A 58 -5.70 14.95 10.04
N LEU A 59 -4.91 13.97 10.50
CA LEU A 59 -4.03 14.13 11.65
C LEU A 59 -3.02 15.27 11.42
N PHE A 60 -2.33 15.26 10.27
CA PHE A 60 -1.39 16.33 9.92
C PHE A 60 -2.06 17.70 9.79
N PHE A 61 -3.29 17.75 9.28
CA PHE A 61 -4.05 19.00 9.20
C PHE A 61 -4.33 19.61 10.58
N TYR A 62 -4.77 18.80 11.55
CA TYR A 62 -5.00 19.28 12.93
C TYR A 62 -3.70 19.77 13.58
N ILE A 63 -2.60 19.05 13.38
CA ILE A 63 -1.29 19.45 13.92
C ILE A 63 -0.85 20.79 13.32
N ALA A 64 -0.97 20.96 11.99
CA ALA A 64 -0.62 22.20 11.32
C ALA A 64 -1.47 23.38 11.81
N MET A 65 -2.78 23.14 12.02
CA MET A 65 -3.69 24.15 12.56
C MET A 65 -3.30 24.58 13.99
N LEU A 66 -2.95 23.63 14.86
CA LEU A 66 -2.49 23.93 16.23
C LEU A 66 -1.21 24.75 16.23
N ILE A 67 -0.26 24.43 15.33
CA ILE A 67 1.00 25.18 15.19
C ILE A 67 0.70 26.61 14.71
N LEU A 68 -0.16 26.78 13.71
CA LEU A 68 -0.54 28.10 13.19
C LEU A 68 -1.19 28.97 14.27
N VAL A 69 -2.11 28.40 15.06
CA VAL A 69 -2.75 29.12 16.17
C VAL A 69 -1.72 29.50 17.23
N GLY A 70 -0.82 28.58 17.59
CA GLY A 70 0.25 28.86 18.56
C GLY A 70 1.18 29.97 18.10
N LEU A 71 1.57 29.98 16.82
CA LEU A 71 2.39 31.04 16.24
C LEU A 71 1.66 32.38 16.19
N ALA A 72 0.38 32.40 15.85
CA ALA A 72 -0.43 33.63 15.82
C ALA A 72 -0.56 34.26 17.21
N ILE A 73 -0.71 33.45 18.26
CA ILE A 73 -0.74 33.93 19.65
C ILE A 73 0.63 34.43 20.08
N ALA A 74 1.71 33.71 19.73
CA ALA A 74 3.07 34.11 20.09
C ALA A 74 3.57 35.36 19.36
N ALA A 75 2.97 35.70 18.22
CA ALA A 75 3.29 36.89 17.42
C ALA A 75 2.49 38.14 17.83
N LEU A 76 1.56 38.01 18.78
CA LEU A 76 0.71 39.08 19.32
C LEU A 76 1.34 39.66 20.60
#